data_AF-A0A7W6WJE9-F1
#
_entry.id   AF-A0A7W6WJE9-F1
#
_cell.length_a   1.000
_cell.length_b   1.000
_cell.length_c   1.000
_cell.angle_alpha   90.00
_cell.angle_beta   90.00
_cell.angle_gamma   90.00
#
_symmetry.space_group_name_H-M   'P 1'
#
loop_
_entity.id
_entity.type
_entity.pdbx_description
1 polymer ?
#
loop_
_entity_poly.entity_id
_entity_poly.type
_entity_poly.pdbx_seq_one_letter_code
_entity_poly.pdbx_strand_id
1 'polypeptide(L)'
;MTTETATTPARPRAARRGAPPRIALPAMRAWHAVIAGGFLVAWLTGDSDDLYMMHQVAGYTVLIAVVARLLIGLMARSAPWRLPRPSLAKTRRWLADGRGRNPLFAWLAVALLITVGAAAGSGMAAHWLPSVEDLHGALSDGALWTIAAHALVIVALFGGLRRLRGLAGRIAPRLRLRDA
;
A
#
# COMPACT_ATOMS: atom_id res chain seq x y z
N MET A 1 -40.68 18.76 52.27
CA MET A 1 -39.82 19.29 51.20
C MET A 1 -38.72 18.26 50.96
N THR A 2 -38.98 17.27 50.11
CA THR A 2 -38.08 16.14 49.84
C THR A 2 -37.29 16.42 48.57
N THR A 3 -35.99 16.61 48.70
CA THR A 3 -35.06 16.76 47.57
C THR A 3 -34.79 15.40 46.94
N GLU A 4 -35.32 15.18 45.75
CA GLU A 4 -35.11 14.00 44.92
C GLU A 4 -33.78 14.16 44.16
N THR A 5 -32.77 13.40 44.57
CA THR A 5 -31.43 13.41 43.96
C THR A 5 -31.50 12.70 42.61
N ALA A 6 -31.48 13.47 41.52
CA ALA A 6 -31.48 12.93 40.15
C ALA A 6 -30.18 12.17 39.86
N THR A 7 -30.26 10.84 39.87
CA THR A 7 -29.17 9.94 39.50
C THR A 7 -28.90 10.05 37.99
N THR A 8 -27.76 10.67 37.64
CA THR A 8 -27.30 10.77 36.24
C THR A 8 -27.01 9.36 35.68
N PRO A 9 -27.59 8.94 34.54
CA PRO A 9 -27.32 7.63 33.98
C PRO A 9 -25.87 7.52 33.49
N ALA A 10 -25.15 6.53 34.01
CA ALA A 10 -23.78 6.24 33.62
C ALA A 10 -23.71 5.91 32.12
N ARG A 11 -22.93 6.69 31.36
CA ARG A 11 -22.69 6.42 29.93
C ARG A 11 -22.08 5.02 29.77
N PRO A 12 -22.58 4.18 28.84
CA PRO A 12 -22.01 2.87 28.59
C PRO A 12 -20.53 3.00 28.24
N ARG A 13 -19.68 2.36 29.04
CA ARG A 13 -18.23 2.31 28.83
C ARG A 13 -17.98 1.59 27.50
N ALA A 14 -17.72 2.36 26.45
CA ALA A 14 -17.47 1.84 25.10
C ALA A 14 -16.46 0.68 25.18
N ALA A 15 -16.88 -0.50 24.73
CA ALA A 15 -16.07 -1.71 24.77
C ALA A 15 -14.67 -1.41 24.17
N ARG A 16 -13.62 -1.57 24.98
CA ARG A 16 -12.23 -1.43 24.53
C ARG A 16 -12.03 -2.42 23.38
N ARG A 17 -11.90 -1.91 22.15
CA ARG A 17 -11.47 -2.72 21.01
C ARG A 17 -10.12 -3.34 21.39
N GLY A 18 -10.04 -4.66 21.45
CA GLY A 18 -8.84 -5.39 21.82
C GLY A 18 -7.64 -4.93 20.99
N ALA A 19 -6.50 -4.74 21.66
CA ALA A 19 -5.27 -4.35 20.98
C ALA A 19 -4.89 -5.41 19.93
N PRO A 20 -4.39 -5.00 18.75
CA PRO A 20 -3.93 -5.96 17.75
C PRO A 20 -2.78 -6.80 18.32
N PRO A 21 -2.67 -8.09 17.94
CA PRO A 21 -1.59 -8.94 18.40
C PRO A 21 -0.23 -8.34 18.04
N ARG A 22 0.77 -8.53 18.92
CA ARG A 22 2.10 -7.87 18.81
C ARG A 22 2.81 -8.15 17.47
N ILE A 23 2.52 -9.29 16.85
CA ILE A 23 3.08 -9.73 15.57
C ILE A 23 2.40 -9.10 14.34
N ALA A 24 1.24 -8.45 14.50
CA ALA A 24 0.41 -8.07 13.36
C ALA A 24 1.09 -7.03 12.44
N LEU A 25 1.77 -6.04 13.02
CA LEU A 25 2.46 -5.01 12.26
C LEU A 25 3.79 -5.50 11.65
N PRO A 26 4.66 -6.22 12.38
CA PRO A 26 5.82 -6.88 11.78
C PRO A 26 5.46 -7.79 10.60
N ALA A 27 4.45 -8.65 10.76
CA ALA A 27 4.01 -9.54 9.70
C ALA A 27 3.49 -8.77 8.47
N MET A 28 2.77 -7.67 8.68
CA MET A 28 2.33 -6.80 7.57
C MET A 28 3.50 -6.17 6.83
N ARG A 29 4.56 -5.77 7.54
CA ARG A 29 5.78 -5.22 6.93
C ARG A 29 6.53 -6.28 6.12
N ALA A 30 6.63 -7.50 6.65
CA ALA A 30 7.22 -8.63 5.94
C ALA A 30 6.45 -8.93 4.65
N TRP A 31 5.12 -9.02 4.72
CA TRP A 31 4.26 -9.19 3.56
C TRP A 31 4.47 -8.08 2.51
N HIS A 32 4.53 -6.82 2.95
CA HIS A 32 4.78 -5.70 2.06
C HIS A 32 6.15 -5.81 1.38
N ALA A 33 7.19 -6.19 2.11
CA ALA A 33 8.53 -6.39 1.55
C ALA A 33 8.55 -7.52 0.51
N VAL A 34 7.83 -8.62 0.77
CA VAL A 34 7.68 -9.74 -0.18
C VAL A 34 7.01 -9.28 -1.47
N ILE A 35 5.87 -8.57 -1.39
CA ILE A 35 5.20 -8.07 -2.60
C ILE A 35 6.08 -7.06 -3.34
N ALA A 36 6.65 -6.08 -2.64
CA ALA A 36 7.43 -5.03 -3.28
C ALA A 36 8.70 -5.58 -3.94
N GLY A 37 9.44 -6.44 -3.23
CA GLY A 37 10.65 -7.07 -3.74
C GLY A 37 10.35 -8.09 -4.84
N GLY A 38 9.35 -8.95 -4.64
CA GLY A 38 8.94 -9.94 -5.63
C GLY A 38 8.45 -9.29 -6.93
N PHE A 39 7.66 -8.23 -6.85
CA PHE A 39 7.20 -7.52 -8.04
C PHE A 39 8.37 -6.85 -8.77
N LEU A 40 9.29 -6.21 -8.04
CA LEU A 40 10.46 -5.58 -8.64
C LEU A 40 11.34 -6.59 -9.37
N VAL A 41 11.61 -7.75 -8.75
CA VAL A 41 12.38 -8.82 -9.39
C VAL A 41 11.65 -9.33 -10.63
N ALA A 42 10.36 -9.65 -10.53
CA ALA A 42 9.57 -10.13 -11.66
C ALA A 42 9.59 -9.13 -12.83
N TRP A 43 9.41 -7.84 -12.55
CA TRP A 43 9.43 -6.80 -13.58
C TRP A 43 10.81 -6.67 -14.25
N LEU A 44 11.90 -6.66 -13.46
CA LEU A 44 13.27 -6.53 -14.00
C LEU A 44 13.71 -7.73 -14.85
N THR A 45 13.15 -8.92 -14.59
CA THR A 45 13.51 -10.14 -15.31
C THR A 45 12.50 -10.52 -16.40
N GLY A 46 11.44 -9.73 -16.61
CA GLY A 46 10.33 -10.08 -17.50
C GLY A 46 10.70 -10.14 -18.98
N ASP A 47 11.62 -9.29 -19.42
CA ASP A 47 12.04 -9.21 -20.83
C ASP A 47 13.29 -10.06 -21.13
N SER A 48 13.72 -10.91 -20.19
CA SER A 48 14.97 -11.66 -20.28
C SER A 48 14.72 -13.16 -20.35
N ASP A 49 15.05 -13.76 -21.49
CA ASP A 49 14.96 -15.22 -21.69
C ASP A 49 15.83 -15.98 -20.67
N ASP A 50 17.06 -15.50 -20.45
CA ASP A 50 18.01 -16.10 -19.50
C ASP A 50 17.54 -16.08 -18.04
N LEU A 51 16.64 -15.14 -17.69
CA LEU A 51 16.13 -14.94 -16.33
C LEU A 51 14.67 -15.34 -16.19
N TYR A 52 14.11 -16.05 -17.17
CA TYR A 52 12.70 -16.44 -17.20
C TYR A 52 12.27 -17.24 -15.97
N MET A 53 13.14 -18.12 -15.44
CA MET A 53 12.84 -18.85 -14.20
C MET A 53 12.75 -17.93 -12.98
N MET A 54 13.59 -16.89 -12.90
CA MET A 54 13.52 -15.89 -11.83
C MET A 54 12.23 -15.07 -11.95
N HIS A 55 11.85 -14.67 -13.17
CA HIS A 55 10.58 -14.00 -13.45
C HIS A 55 9.39 -14.81 -12.93
N GLN A 56 9.31 -16.09 -13.32
CA GLN A 56 8.21 -16.97 -12.91
C GLN A 56 8.14 -17.16 -11.40
N VAL A 57 9.27 -17.48 -10.74
CA VAL A 57 9.30 -17.70 -9.29
C VAL A 57 8.91 -16.42 -8.53
N ALA A 58 9.41 -15.26 -8.96
CA ALA A 58 9.05 -13.98 -8.37
C ALA A 58 7.56 -13.64 -8.59
N GLY A 59 7.05 -13.85 -9.81
CA GLY A 59 5.65 -13.65 -10.16
C GLY A 59 4.70 -14.52 -9.33
N TYR A 60 4.98 -15.82 -9.19
CA TYR A 60 4.20 -16.72 -8.35
C TYR A 60 4.28 -16.34 -6.86
N THR A 61 5.45 -15.86 -6.40
CA THR A 61 5.60 -15.36 -5.02
C THR A 61 4.68 -14.16 -4.76
N VAL A 62 4.59 -13.21 -5.69
CA VAL A 62 3.66 -12.08 -5.61
C VAL A 62 2.22 -12.56 -5.63
N LEU A 63 1.87 -13.48 -6.55
CA LEU A 63 0.52 -14.02 -6.65
C LEU A 63 0.07 -14.69 -5.34
N ILE A 64 0.90 -15.56 -4.77
CA ILE A 64 0.64 -16.22 -3.48
C ILE A 64 0.46 -15.18 -2.38
N ALA A 65 1.32 -14.15 -2.33
CA ALA A 65 1.22 -13.09 -1.33
C ALA A 65 -0.07 -12.26 -1.48
N VAL A 66 -0.54 -12.01 -2.71
CA VAL A 66 -1.83 -11.35 -2.97
C VAL A 66 -2.99 -12.23 -2.52
N VAL A 67 -3.02 -13.50 -2.91
CA VAL A 67 -4.07 -14.45 -2.50
C VAL A 67 -4.12 -14.57 -0.97
N ALA A 68 -2.98 -14.77 -0.32
CA ALA A 68 -2.89 -14.79 1.13
C ALA A 68 -3.43 -13.50 1.77
N ARG A 69 -3.11 -12.33 1.19
CA ARG A 69 -3.61 -11.04 1.67
C ARG A 69 -5.12 -10.93 1.62
N LEU A 70 -5.73 -11.42 0.54
CA LEU A 70 -7.17 -11.41 0.34
C LEU A 70 -7.86 -12.35 1.33
N LEU A 71 -7.39 -13.60 1.44
CA LEU A 71 -7.94 -14.60 2.36
C LEU A 71 -7.87 -14.12 3.83
N ILE A 72 -6.67 -13.72 4.28
CA ILE A 72 -6.49 -13.20 5.65
C ILE A 72 -7.32 -11.94 5.85
N GLY A 73 -7.39 -11.06 4.85
CA GLY A 73 -8.10 -9.80 4.94
C GLY A 73 -9.62 -9.93 5.04
N LEU A 74 -10.20 -10.97 4.43
CA LEU A 74 -11.62 -11.31 4.56
C LEU A 74 -11.96 -11.79 5.97
N MET A 75 -11.04 -12.50 6.62
CA MET A 75 -11.22 -13.02 7.99
C MET A 75 -10.86 -11.99 9.08
N ALA A 76 -9.98 -11.05 8.78
CA ALA A 76 -9.44 -10.10 9.75
C ALA A 76 -10.46 -9.02 10.18
N ARG A 77 -10.72 -8.93 11.49
CA ARG A 77 -11.63 -7.94 12.08
C ARG A 77 -10.95 -6.60 12.40
N SER A 78 -9.63 -6.61 12.60
CA SER A 78 -8.84 -5.44 13.02
C SER A 78 -7.72 -5.09 12.03
N ALA A 79 -7.25 -3.84 12.14
CA ALA A 79 -6.07 -3.40 11.40
C ALA A 79 -4.80 -4.11 11.95
N PRO A 80 -3.74 -4.27 11.13
CA PRO A 80 -3.61 -3.82 9.75
C PRO A 80 -4.18 -4.79 8.70
N TRP A 81 -4.54 -6.01 9.09
CA TRP A 81 -4.89 -7.08 8.16
C TRP A 81 -6.28 -6.97 7.54
N ARG A 82 -7.23 -6.26 8.17
CA ARG A 82 -8.54 -6.00 7.56
C ARG A 82 -8.40 -5.36 6.17
N LEU A 83 -9.21 -5.80 5.20
CA LEU A 83 -9.20 -5.22 3.85
C LEU A 83 -9.52 -3.71 3.86
N PRO A 84 -8.91 -2.94 2.94
CA PRO A 84 -9.22 -1.53 2.77
C PRO A 84 -10.67 -1.36 2.32
N ARG A 85 -11.36 -0.38 2.90
CA ARG A 85 -12.74 -0.01 2.55
C ARG A 85 -12.77 1.46 2.15
N PRO A 86 -12.45 1.80 0.89
CA PRO A 86 -12.52 3.17 0.43
C PRO A 86 -13.96 3.68 0.51
N SER A 87 -14.12 5.00 0.72
CA SER A 87 -15.43 5.64 0.80
C SER A 87 -15.36 7.01 0.17
N LEU A 88 -16.16 7.22 -0.89
CA LEU A 88 -16.25 8.51 -1.59
C LEU A 88 -16.72 9.62 -0.65
N ALA A 89 -17.74 9.36 0.18
CA ALA A 89 -18.24 10.33 1.16
C ALA A 89 -17.15 10.78 2.14
N LYS A 90 -16.36 9.84 2.69
CA LYS A 90 -15.23 10.18 3.56
C LYS A 90 -14.13 10.94 2.82
N THR A 91 -13.91 10.61 1.55
CA THR A 91 -12.91 11.28 0.70
C THR A 91 -13.31 12.73 0.44
N ARG A 92 -14.55 12.98 0.02
CA ARG A 92 -15.08 14.33 -0.18
C ARG A 92 -15.04 15.16 1.10
N ARG A 93 -15.47 14.59 2.22
CA ARG A 93 -15.42 15.27 3.52
C ARG A 93 -13.99 15.61 3.94
N TRP A 94 -13.05 14.68 3.74
CA TRP A 94 -11.64 14.93 4.06
C TRP A 94 -11.02 16.01 3.17
N LEU A 95 -11.39 16.07 1.88
CA LEU A 95 -10.93 17.13 0.97
C LEU A 95 -11.48 18.51 1.38
N ALA A 96 -12.69 18.58 1.94
CA ALA A 96 -13.27 19.82 2.45
C ALA A 96 -12.67 20.25 3.80
N ASP A 97 -12.59 19.32 4.76
CA ASP A 97 -12.30 19.65 6.16
C ASP A 97 -10.82 19.45 6.56
N GLY A 98 -10.06 18.65 5.80
CA GLY A 98 -8.68 18.24 6.12
C GLY A 98 -8.52 17.39 7.39
N ARG A 99 -9.60 17.10 8.12
CA ARG A 99 -9.57 16.47 9.44
C ARG A 99 -9.72 14.95 9.39
N GLY A 100 -9.04 14.27 10.31
CA GLY A 100 -9.13 12.83 10.51
C GLY A 100 -8.13 12.01 9.68
N ARG A 101 -8.36 10.69 9.59
CA ARG A 101 -7.46 9.77 8.89
C ARG A 101 -7.60 9.95 7.37
N ASN A 102 -6.48 10.17 6.69
CA ASN A 102 -6.44 10.37 5.24
C ASN A 102 -7.06 9.15 4.50
N PRO A 103 -8.16 9.33 3.74
CA PRO A 103 -8.84 8.25 3.03
C PRO A 103 -8.06 7.75 1.81
N LEU A 104 -7.06 8.50 1.31
CA LEU A 104 -6.22 8.10 0.18
C LEU A 104 -5.48 6.79 0.45
N PHE A 105 -5.10 6.49 1.70
CA PHE A 105 -4.47 5.22 2.03
C PHE A 105 -5.34 4.00 1.68
N ALA A 106 -6.67 4.11 1.83
CA ALA A 106 -7.57 3.02 1.47
C ALA A 106 -7.71 2.88 -0.05
N TRP A 107 -7.77 4.01 -0.76
CA TRP A 107 -7.81 4.03 -2.23
C TRP A 107 -6.53 3.48 -2.85
N LEU A 108 -5.37 3.93 -2.39
CA LEU A 108 -4.07 3.41 -2.84
C LEU A 108 -3.94 1.91 -2.61
N ALA A 109 -4.37 1.43 -1.43
CA ALA A 109 -4.32 0.00 -1.13
C ALA A 109 -5.22 -0.83 -2.07
N VAL A 110 -6.41 -0.33 -2.41
CA VAL A 110 -7.30 -1.00 -3.38
C VAL A 110 -6.70 -0.95 -4.78
N ALA A 111 -6.22 0.20 -5.23
CA ALA A 111 -5.59 0.35 -6.54
C ALA A 111 -4.43 -0.64 -6.71
N LEU A 112 -3.51 -0.70 -5.73
CA LEU A 112 -2.40 -1.64 -5.74
C LEU A 112 -2.85 -3.11 -5.74
N LEU A 113 -3.83 -3.48 -4.91
CA LEU A 113 -4.32 -4.85 -4.89
C LEU A 113 -4.94 -5.26 -6.24
N ILE A 114 -5.65 -4.35 -6.89
CA ILE A 114 -6.26 -4.60 -8.20
C ILE A 114 -5.16 -4.72 -9.26
N THR A 115 -4.28 -3.74 -9.39
CA THR A 115 -3.31 -3.70 -10.50
C THR A 115 -2.24 -4.77 -10.34
N VAL A 116 -1.65 -4.93 -9.15
CA VAL A 116 -0.65 -5.98 -8.88
C VAL A 116 -1.28 -7.36 -8.94
N GLY A 117 -2.51 -7.51 -8.42
CA GLY A 117 -3.25 -8.77 -8.51
C GLY A 117 -3.59 -9.16 -9.95
N ALA A 118 -4.01 -8.19 -10.77
CA ALA A 118 -4.30 -8.40 -12.19
C ALA A 118 -3.03 -8.75 -12.98
N ALA A 119 -1.91 -8.06 -12.74
CA ALA A 119 -0.62 -8.38 -13.35
C ALA A 119 -0.15 -9.80 -12.98
N ALA A 120 -0.13 -10.14 -11.68
CA ALA A 120 0.30 -11.47 -11.23
C ALA A 120 -0.65 -12.59 -11.69
N GLY A 121 -1.95 -12.34 -11.67
CA GLY A 121 -2.97 -13.30 -12.13
C GLY A 121 -2.94 -13.53 -13.63
N SER A 122 -2.76 -12.47 -14.43
CA SER A 122 -2.58 -12.58 -15.88
C SER A 122 -1.26 -13.26 -16.25
N GLY A 123 -0.19 -13.08 -15.47
CA GLY A 123 1.07 -13.80 -15.69
C GLY A 123 0.92 -15.31 -15.49
N MET A 124 0.21 -15.74 -14.45
CA MET A 124 -0.15 -17.15 -14.29
C MET A 124 -1.05 -17.64 -15.44
N ALA A 125 -1.98 -16.82 -15.92
CA ALA A 125 -2.83 -17.20 -17.05
C ALA A 125 -2.02 -17.33 -18.35
N ALA A 126 -1.09 -16.41 -18.61
CA ALA A 126 -0.21 -16.40 -19.79
C ALA A 126 0.65 -17.67 -19.88
N HIS A 127 1.02 -18.27 -18.75
CA HIS A 127 1.71 -19.56 -18.69
C HIS A 127 0.94 -20.68 -19.42
N TRP A 128 -0.38 -20.64 -19.40
CA TRP A 128 -1.24 -21.65 -20.03
C TRP A 128 -1.89 -21.16 -21.32
N LEU A 129 -2.10 -19.85 -21.45
CA LEU A 129 -2.76 -19.20 -22.58
C LEU A 129 -1.83 -18.12 -23.15
N PRO A 130 -1.00 -18.45 -24.15
CA PRO A 130 -0.07 -17.50 -24.75
C PRO A 130 -0.74 -16.23 -25.30
N SER A 131 -2.02 -16.30 -25.68
CA SER A 131 -2.81 -15.14 -26.13
C SER A 131 -3.02 -14.05 -25.05
N VAL A 132 -2.68 -14.33 -23.80
CA VAL A 132 -2.78 -13.38 -22.67
C VAL A 132 -1.45 -12.65 -22.41
N GLU A 133 -0.37 -12.98 -23.12
CA GLU A 133 0.96 -12.39 -22.91
C GLU A 133 0.96 -10.86 -23.06
N ASP A 134 0.39 -10.33 -24.13
CA ASP A 134 0.28 -8.87 -24.35
C ASP A 134 -0.54 -8.20 -23.23
N LEU A 135 -1.61 -8.85 -22.78
CA LEU A 135 -2.44 -8.35 -21.69
C LEU A 135 -1.65 -8.34 -20.37
N HIS A 136 -0.87 -9.40 -20.10
CA HIS A 136 0.00 -9.46 -18.94
C HIS A 136 1.03 -8.33 -18.95
N GLY A 137 1.68 -8.07 -20.09
CA GLY A 137 2.59 -6.95 -20.26
C GLY A 137 1.93 -5.61 -19.94
N ALA A 138 0.77 -5.32 -20.55
CA ALA A 138 0.03 -4.08 -20.31
C ALA A 138 -0.41 -3.91 -18.84
N LEU A 139 -0.85 -4.99 -18.19
CA LEU A 139 -1.24 -4.97 -16.78
C LEU A 139 -0.03 -4.78 -15.85
N SER A 140 1.12 -5.36 -16.20
CA SER A 140 2.38 -5.19 -15.46
C SER A 140 2.88 -3.75 -15.52
N ASP A 141 2.83 -3.10 -16.68
CA ASP A 141 3.14 -1.67 -16.82
C ASP A 141 2.18 -0.79 -16.03
N GLY A 142 0.87 -1.07 -16.10
CA GLY A 142 -0.13 -0.38 -15.29
C GLY A 142 0.12 -0.53 -13.78
N ALA A 143 0.55 -1.72 -13.34
CA ALA A 143 0.93 -1.97 -11.96
C ALA A 143 2.19 -1.20 -11.56
N LEU A 144 3.22 -1.14 -12.42
CA LEU A 144 4.44 -0.37 -12.18
C LEU A 144 4.13 1.11 -11.96
N TRP A 145 3.35 1.73 -12.85
CA TRP A 145 2.96 3.13 -12.70
C TRP A 145 2.14 3.37 -11.43
N THR A 146 1.27 2.43 -11.06
CA THR A 146 0.50 2.50 -9.81
C THR A 146 1.40 2.41 -8.57
N ILE A 147 2.43 1.55 -8.59
CA ILE A 147 3.44 1.44 -7.53
C ILE A 147 4.27 2.72 -7.44
N ALA A 148 4.72 3.27 -8.56
CA ALA A 148 5.46 4.53 -8.61
C ALA A 148 4.63 5.69 -8.04
N ALA A 149 3.36 5.81 -8.46
CA ALA A 149 2.43 6.81 -7.94
C ALA A 149 2.20 6.63 -6.43
N HIS A 150 2.02 5.39 -5.96
CA HIS A 150 1.93 5.09 -4.54
C HIS A 150 3.16 5.58 -3.78
N ALA A 151 4.36 5.19 -4.20
CA ALA A 151 5.60 5.58 -3.55
C ALA A 151 5.75 7.11 -3.50
N LEU A 152 5.47 7.80 -4.61
CA LEU A 152 5.51 9.26 -4.69
C LEU A 152 4.54 9.92 -3.70
N VAL A 153 3.29 9.45 -3.64
CA VAL A 153 2.28 9.98 -2.71
C VAL A 153 2.71 9.78 -1.26
N ILE A 154 3.25 8.61 -0.90
CA ILE A 154 3.74 8.36 0.46
C ILE A 154 4.90 9.30 0.80
N VAL A 155 5.89 9.44 -0.09
CA VAL A 155 7.03 10.35 0.13
C VAL A 155 6.56 11.81 0.27
N ALA A 156 5.58 12.23 -0.52
CA ALA A 156 4.99 13.56 -0.44
C ALA A 156 4.25 13.79 0.89
N LEU A 157 3.38 12.86 1.30
CA LEU A 157 2.58 12.97 2.53
C LEU A 157 3.43 13.00 3.81
N PHE A 158 4.50 12.21 3.87
CA PHE A 158 5.39 12.16 5.04
C PHE A 158 6.52 13.21 4.99
N GLY A 159 6.46 14.17 4.07
CA GLY A 159 7.39 15.28 3.98
C GLY A 159 8.82 14.88 3.56
N GLY A 160 8.99 13.69 2.97
CA GLY A 160 10.27 13.22 2.46
C GLY A 160 10.86 14.19 1.42
N LEU A 161 10.02 14.75 0.55
CA LEU A 161 10.43 15.76 -0.43
C LEU A 161 11.00 17.04 0.22
N ARG A 162 10.45 17.48 1.36
CA ARG A 162 10.95 18.66 2.10
C ARG A 162 12.30 18.38 2.75
N ARG A 163 12.49 17.16 3.29
CA ARG A 163 13.76 16.74 3.88
C ARG A 163 14.86 16.53 2.84
N LEU A 164 14.53 15.92 1.70
CA LEU A 164 15.46 15.74 0.58
C LEU A 164 15.90 17.09 -0.01
N ARG A 165 14.98 18.04 -0.18
CA ARG A 165 15.31 19.42 -0.59
C ARG A 165 16.19 20.15 0.43
N GLY A 166 15.91 19.97 1.73
CA GLY A 166 16.74 20.52 2.80
C GLY A 166 18.16 19.92 2.85
N LEU A 167 18.33 18.66 2.46
CA LEU A 167 19.64 18.01 2.33
C LEU A 167 20.39 18.49 1.08
N ALA A 168 19.71 18.59 -0.07
CA ALA A 168 20.30 19.11 -1.31
C ALA A 168 20.79 20.57 -1.14
N GLY A 169 20.01 21.41 -0.45
CA GLY A 169 20.41 22.79 -0.13
C GLY A 169 21.60 22.90 0.84
N ARG A 170 21.85 21.87 1.67
CA ARG A 170 23.01 21.82 2.58
C ARG A 170 24.29 21.32 1.90
N ILE A 171 24.19 20.61 0.80
CA ILE A 171 25.33 20.13 0.00
C ILE A 171 25.79 21.19 -1.02
N ALA A 172 24.93 22.17 -1.33
CA ALA A 172 25.21 23.25 -2.26
C ALA A 172 25.80 24.56 -1.64
N PRO A 173 26.78 24.54 -0.71
CA PRO A 173 27.64 25.70 -0.55
C PRO A 173 29.10 25.32 -0.81
N ARG A 174 29.60 25.57 -2.04
CA ARG A 174 31.02 25.85 -2.38
C ARG A 174 31.30 26.00 -3.88
N LEU A 175 30.49 26.76 -4.62
CA LEU A 175 30.86 27.23 -5.98
C LEU A 175 30.69 28.74 -6.15
N ARG A 176 30.80 29.52 -5.06
CA ARG A 176 30.70 30.99 -5.08
C ARG A 176 31.88 31.70 -4.40
N LEU A 177 33.07 31.12 -4.51
CA LEU A 177 34.33 31.73 -4.06
C LEU A 177 35.47 31.36 -5.02
N ARG A 178 35.36 31.75 -6.30
CA ARG A 178 36.48 31.62 -7.24
C ARG A 178 36.67 32.80 -8.21
N ASP A 179 36.01 33.93 -7.94
CA ASP A 179 36.16 35.17 -8.71
C ASP A 179 36.28 36.39 -7.78
N ALA A 180 37.30 36.41 -6.91
CA ALA A 180 37.74 37.59 -6.18
C ALA A 180 39.26 37.60 -6.05
#